data_AF-A0AAX0B5F3-F1
#
_entry.id   AF-A0AAX0B5F3-F1
#
_cell.length_a   1.000
_cell.length_b   1.000
_cell.length_c   1.000
_cell.angle_alpha   90.00
_cell.angle_beta   90.00
_cell.angle_gamma   90.00
#
_symmetry.space_group_name_H-M   'P 1'
#
loop_
_entity.id
_entity.type
_entity.pdbx_description
1 polymer ?
#
loop_
_entity_poly.entity_id
_entity_poly.type
_entity_poly.pdbx_seq_one_letter_code
_entity_poly.pdbx_strand_id
1 'polypeptide(L)'
;MLCEKCKKNEAKINLITVMNGQKREIWLCENCAKDIANIPFFSPIMQNINVPFQGILTEILSNVDNGKSNIDSNKVKEIICPNCGLTYQEFKKSGRLGCADCYKEFNIVLEPRIKSLQVGTKHIGKIPKVKGKELVQRKNLKDLKEEMQKLIVAEEYERAAIVRDEIKKLELCILESNTKEIINRKEGNCDE
;
A
#
# COMPACT_ATOMS: atom_id res chain seq x y z
N MET A 1 -12.50 35.49 14.89
CA MET A 1 -13.50 34.89 13.98
C MET A 1 -14.27 33.81 14.73
N LEU A 2 -15.58 33.68 14.52
CA LEU A 2 -16.40 32.69 15.24
C LEU A 2 -16.31 31.32 14.59
N CYS A 3 -16.45 30.27 15.40
CA CYS A 3 -16.48 28.89 14.96
C CYS A 3 -17.63 28.65 13.97
N GLU A 4 -17.32 28.07 12.82
CA GLU A 4 -18.29 27.83 11.76
C GLU A 4 -19.37 26.79 12.13
N LYS A 5 -19.06 25.88 13.07
CA LYS A 5 -19.99 24.85 13.57
C LYS A 5 -20.96 25.38 14.62
N CYS A 6 -20.45 25.99 15.70
CA CYS A 6 -21.29 26.40 16.83
C CYS A 6 -21.69 27.89 16.79
N LYS A 7 -20.98 28.74 16.03
CA LYS A 7 -21.14 30.20 15.95
C LYS A 7 -21.15 30.95 17.30
N LYS A 8 -20.72 30.29 18.38
CA LYS A 8 -20.75 30.83 19.75
C LYS A 8 -19.36 31.18 20.28
N ASN A 9 -18.36 30.38 19.92
CA ASN A 9 -16.99 30.50 20.43
C ASN A 9 -16.04 30.96 19.34
N GLU A 10 -14.93 31.57 19.72
CA GLU A 10 -13.86 31.92 18.78
C GLU A 10 -13.21 30.67 18.18
N ALA A 11 -12.98 30.70 16.87
CA ALA A 11 -12.27 29.64 16.17
C ALA A 11 -10.77 29.76 16.42
N LYS A 12 -10.15 28.67 16.85
CA LYS A 12 -8.70 28.58 17.13
C LYS A 12 -7.99 27.54 16.27
N ILE A 13 -8.74 26.65 15.64
CA ILE A 13 -8.23 25.50 14.90
C ILE A 13 -8.71 25.61 13.45
N ASN A 14 -7.78 25.58 12.50
CA ASN A 14 -8.09 25.50 11.07
C ASN A 14 -7.91 24.05 10.60
N LEU A 15 -8.93 23.51 9.93
CA LEU A 15 -8.93 22.16 9.42
C LEU A 15 -9.03 22.19 7.89
N ILE A 16 -7.98 21.69 7.24
CA ILE A 16 -7.84 21.69 5.78
C ILE A 16 -7.99 20.26 5.27
N THR A 17 -8.85 20.07 4.28
CA THR A 17 -9.07 18.78 3.62
C THR A 17 -8.86 18.89 2.13
N VAL A 18 -8.23 17.87 1.55
CA VAL A 18 -8.00 17.76 0.10
C VAL A 18 -8.58 16.44 -0.36
N MET A 19 -9.67 16.49 -1.12
CA MET A 19 -10.30 15.32 -1.72
C MET A 19 -10.46 15.55 -3.22
N ASN A 20 -9.98 14.63 -4.06
CA ASN A 20 -10.04 14.73 -5.53
C ASN A 20 -9.55 16.08 -6.10
N GLY A 21 -8.49 16.64 -5.50
CA GLY A 21 -7.91 17.93 -5.90
C GLY A 21 -8.67 19.17 -5.43
N GLN A 22 -9.82 19.03 -4.78
CA GLN A 22 -10.55 20.17 -4.20
C GLN A 22 -10.13 20.38 -2.75
N LYS A 23 -9.63 21.58 -2.46
CA LYS A 23 -9.24 22.04 -1.13
C LYS A 23 -10.44 22.69 -0.43
N ARG A 24 -10.79 22.23 0.76
CA ARG A 24 -11.80 22.86 1.64
C ARG A 24 -11.20 23.12 3.01
N GLU A 25 -11.52 24.28 3.57
CA GLU A 25 -11.01 24.77 4.85
C GLU A 25 -12.19 25.11 5.76
N ILE A 26 -12.10 24.78 7.04
CA ILE A 26 -13.11 25.11 8.06
C ILE A 26 -12.44 25.52 9.37
N TRP A 27 -12.96 26.58 9.99
CA TRP A 27 -12.45 27.10 11.25
C TRP A 27 -13.34 26.73 12.44
N LEU A 28 -12.74 26.07 13.44
CA LEU A 28 -13.42 25.48 14.58
C LEU A 28 -12.87 25.98 15.92
N CYS A 29 -13.74 26.02 16.93
CA CYS A 29 -13.30 26.19 18.32
C CYS A 29 -12.81 24.85 18.90
N GLU A 30 -12.07 24.89 20.01
CA GLU A 30 -11.50 23.71 20.66
C GLU A 30 -12.54 22.61 20.98
N ASN A 31 -13.73 22.98 21.44
CA ASN A 31 -14.79 22.03 21.75
C ASN A 31 -15.35 21.36 20.49
N CYS A 32 -15.58 22.13 19.42
CA CYS A 32 -16.07 21.60 18.16
C CYS A 32 -15.03 20.75 17.41
N ALA A 33 -13.74 21.02 17.65
CA ALA A 33 -12.64 20.23 17.12
C ALA A 33 -12.41 18.91 17.89
N LYS A 34 -12.95 18.73 19.09
CA LYS A 34 -12.97 17.41 19.75
C LYS A 34 -14.04 16.51 19.13
N ASP A 35 -15.16 17.11 18.70
CA ASP A 35 -16.28 16.43 18.04
C ASP A 35 -16.17 16.42 16.50
N ILE A 36 -14.97 16.19 15.96
CA ILE A 36 -14.74 16.13 14.50
C ILE A 36 -15.54 15.00 13.85
N ALA A 37 -15.76 13.89 14.57
CA ALA A 37 -16.53 12.74 14.09
C ALA A 37 -17.98 13.08 13.71
N ASN A 38 -18.57 14.12 14.31
CA ASN A 38 -19.96 14.56 14.07
C ASN A 38 -20.07 15.69 13.03
N ILE A 39 -18.99 16.05 12.34
CA ILE A 39 -19.06 17.04 11.27
C ILE A 39 -19.56 16.32 10.00
N PRO A 40 -20.68 16.72 9.38
CA PRO A 40 -21.29 16.02 8.24
C PRO A 40 -20.30 15.74 7.09
N PHE A 41 -19.32 16.62 6.92
CA PHE A 41 -18.26 16.50 5.94
C PHE A 41 -17.17 15.47 6.30
N PHE A 42 -16.90 15.26 7.59
CA PHE A 42 -16.03 14.20 8.12
C PHE A 42 -16.79 12.90 8.41
N SER A 43 -18.11 12.95 8.50
CA SER A 43 -19.01 11.83 8.80
C SER A 43 -18.82 10.60 7.88
N PRO A 44 -18.60 10.72 6.56
CA PRO A 44 -18.39 9.52 5.75
C PRO A 44 -17.00 8.90 5.91
N ILE A 45 -16.04 9.58 6.55
CA ILE A 45 -14.66 9.09 6.73
C ILE A 45 -14.37 8.76 8.21
N MET A 46 -15.04 9.39 9.16
CA MET A 46 -14.75 9.25 10.60
C MET A 46 -15.78 8.44 11.41
N GLN A 47 -16.85 7.92 10.80
CA GLN A 47 -17.51 6.72 11.38
C GLN A 47 -16.57 5.49 11.38
N ASN A 48 -15.42 5.59 10.70
CA ASN A 48 -14.42 4.54 10.57
C ASN A 48 -13.10 4.81 11.33
N ILE A 49 -13.11 5.52 12.46
CA ILE A 49 -11.87 5.71 13.28
C ILE A 49 -12.02 5.18 14.73
N ASN A 50 -13.07 4.42 15.01
CA ASN A 50 -13.07 3.43 16.10
C ASN A 50 -13.64 2.07 15.67
N VAL A 51 -13.53 1.74 14.38
CA VAL A 51 -13.56 0.34 13.99
C VAL A 51 -12.13 -0.17 14.08
N PRO A 52 -11.86 -1.23 14.85
CA PRO A 52 -10.62 -1.96 14.62
C PRO A 52 -10.55 -2.27 13.13
N PHE A 53 -9.35 -2.28 12.54
CA PHE A 53 -9.10 -2.66 11.14
C PHE A 53 -9.94 -3.88 10.66
N GLN A 54 -10.28 -4.75 11.61
CA GLN A 54 -11.22 -5.88 11.54
C GLN A 54 -12.62 -5.50 11.03
N GLY A 55 -13.23 -4.42 11.52
CA GLY A 55 -14.57 -3.95 11.13
C GLY A 55 -14.63 -3.53 9.66
N ILE A 56 -13.61 -2.80 9.23
CA ILE A 56 -13.41 -2.38 7.84
C ILE A 56 -13.28 -3.62 6.95
N LEU A 57 -12.47 -4.61 7.35
CA LEU A 57 -12.32 -5.87 6.61
C LEU A 57 -13.64 -6.64 6.51
N THR A 58 -14.42 -6.75 7.59
CA THR A 58 -15.73 -7.44 7.56
C THR A 58 -16.72 -6.78 6.62
N GLU A 59 -16.80 -5.45 6.58
CA GLU A 59 -17.72 -4.75 5.66
C GLU A 59 -17.30 -4.90 4.19
N ILE A 60 -15.98 -4.88 3.94
CA ILE A 60 -15.38 -5.13 2.63
C ILE A 60 -15.60 -6.58 2.16
N LEU A 61 -15.59 -7.54 3.08
CA LEU A 61 -15.90 -8.96 2.83
C LEU A 61 -17.41 -9.22 2.70
N SER A 62 -18.25 -8.37 3.26
CA SER A 62 -19.72 -8.51 3.20
C SER A 62 -20.28 -7.98 1.87
N ASN A 63 -19.68 -6.93 1.31
CA ASN A 63 -20.03 -6.41 -0.03
C ASN A 63 -19.59 -7.31 -1.20
N VAL A 64 -19.16 -8.56 -0.94
CA VAL A 64 -18.84 -9.55 -1.99
C VAL A 64 -20.11 -10.08 -2.67
N ASP A 65 -21.22 -10.16 -1.96
CA ASP A 65 -22.38 -10.90 -2.46
C ASP A 65 -23.18 -10.11 -3.53
N ASN A 66 -22.93 -8.81 -3.68
CA ASN A 66 -23.71 -7.91 -4.57
C ASN A 66 -22.96 -7.37 -5.82
N GLY A 67 -21.91 -8.05 -6.26
CA GLY A 67 -21.52 -8.00 -7.68
C GLY A 67 -20.15 -7.40 -8.01
N LYS A 68 -19.61 -7.90 -9.13
CA LYS A 68 -18.38 -7.49 -9.83
C LYS A 68 -17.05 -8.13 -9.38
N SER A 69 -17.05 -9.38 -8.96
CA SER A 69 -15.83 -10.20 -9.05
C SER A 69 -16.14 -11.55 -9.71
N ASN A 70 -15.52 -11.81 -10.88
CA ASN A 70 -15.50 -13.11 -11.58
C ASN A 70 -14.69 -14.13 -10.77
N ILE A 71 -15.11 -14.40 -9.53
CA ILE A 71 -14.50 -15.39 -8.67
C ILE A 71 -15.60 -16.40 -8.40
N ASP A 72 -15.38 -17.64 -8.86
CA ASP A 72 -16.30 -18.74 -8.64
C ASP A 72 -16.59 -18.87 -7.13
N SER A 73 -17.78 -18.45 -6.73
CA SER A 73 -18.19 -18.40 -5.32
C SER A 73 -18.18 -19.79 -4.66
N ASN A 74 -18.27 -20.86 -5.47
CA ASN A 74 -18.12 -22.24 -5.01
C ASN A 74 -16.67 -22.57 -4.63
N LYS A 75 -15.67 -22.17 -5.41
CA LYS A 75 -14.25 -22.39 -5.06
C LYS A 75 -13.84 -21.65 -3.78
N VAL A 76 -14.43 -20.48 -3.53
CA VAL A 76 -14.10 -19.65 -2.37
C VAL A 76 -14.67 -20.21 -1.07
N LYS A 77 -15.83 -20.87 -1.12
CA LYS A 77 -16.48 -21.46 0.06
C LYS A 77 -15.70 -22.65 0.64
N GLU A 78 -14.89 -23.31 -0.17
CA GLU A 78 -14.13 -24.52 0.19
C GLU A 78 -12.66 -24.25 0.57
N ILE A 79 -12.22 -22.99 0.59
CA ILE A 79 -10.83 -22.67 0.95
C ILE A 79 -10.63 -22.88 2.46
N ILE A 80 -9.69 -23.76 2.79
CA ILE A 80 -9.26 -24.07 4.15
C ILE A 80 -7.75 -23.92 4.21
N CYS A 81 -7.24 -23.23 5.23
CA CYS A 81 -5.80 -23.13 5.43
C CYS A 81 -5.26 -24.49 5.90
N PRO A 82 -4.28 -25.10 5.19
CA PRO A 82 -3.74 -26.40 5.56
C PRO A 82 -2.91 -26.38 6.86
N ASN A 83 -2.41 -25.21 7.26
CA ASN A 83 -1.56 -25.05 8.44
C ASN A 83 -2.38 -24.87 9.75
N CYS A 84 -3.41 -24.02 9.73
CA CYS A 84 -4.19 -23.71 10.94
C CYS A 84 -5.65 -24.17 10.87
N GLY A 85 -6.10 -24.75 9.76
CA GLY A 85 -7.48 -25.23 9.58
C GLY A 85 -8.53 -24.13 9.40
N LEU A 86 -8.13 -22.85 9.39
CA LEU A 86 -9.07 -21.73 9.26
C LEU A 86 -9.83 -21.81 7.94
N THR A 87 -11.16 -21.79 8.02
CA THR A 87 -12.05 -21.79 6.85
C THR A 87 -12.39 -20.38 6.37
N TYR A 88 -12.79 -20.24 5.10
CA TYR A 88 -13.25 -18.94 4.59
C TYR A 88 -14.44 -18.36 5.35
N GLN A 89 -15.37 -19.20 5.84
CA GLN A 89 -16.53 -18.73 6.59
C GLN A 89 -16.15 -18.12 7.94
N GLU A 90 -15.19 -18.75 8.64
CA GLU A 90 -14.64 -18.23 9.89
C GLU A 90 -13.84 -16.96 9.67
N PHE A 91 -13.08 -16.88 8.57
CA PHE A 91 -12.42 -15.65 8.16
C PHE A 91 -13.42 -14.52 7.86
N LYS A 92 -14.51 -14.79 7.13
CA LYS A 92 -15.56 -13.80 6.83
C LYS A 92 -16.24 -13.28 8.10
N LYS A 93 -16.46 -14.13 9.10
CA LYS A 93 -17.07 -13.74 10.38
C LYS A 93 -16.11 -12.99 11.30
N SER A 94 -14.87 -13.44 11.39
CA SER A 94 -13.88 -12.89 12.33
C SER A 94 -13.11 -11.69 11.78
N GLY A 95 -12.99 -11.57 10.45
CA GLY A 95 -12.14 -10.59 9.77
C GLY A 95 -10.64 -10.77 10.06
N ARG A 96 -10.22 -11.90 10.62
CA ARG A 96 -8.84 -12.16 11.07
C ARG A 96 -8.26 -13.42 10.41
N LEU A 97 -7.01 -13.31 9.97
CA LEU A 97 -6.23 -14.44 9.47
C LEU A 97 -5.52 -15.13 10.64
N GLY A 98 -5.48 -16.46 10.63
CA GLY A 98 -5.00 -17.26 11.77
C GLY A 98 -3.48 -17.44 11.80
N CYS A 99 -2.85 -17.63 10.66
CA CYS A 99 -1.40 -17.81 10.54
C CYS A 99 -0.83 -17.09 9.31
N ALA A 100 0.49 -17.12 9.13
CA ALA A 100 1.14 -16.48 7.98
C ALA A 100 0.71 -17.09 6.63
N ASP A 101 0.48 -18.40 6.59
CA ASP A 101 0.10 -19.09 5.34
C ASP A 101 -1.34 -18.79 4.91
N CYS A 102 -2.20 -18.32 5.83
CA CYS A 102 -3.53 -17.82 5.47
C CYS A 102 -3.46 -16.71 4.41
N TYR A 103 -2.44 -15.85 4.43
CA TYR A 103 -2.30 -14.80 3.41
C TYR A 103 -2.07 -15.35 2.00
N LYS A 104 -1.45 -16.53 1.88
CA LYS A 104 -1.20 -17.19 0.59
C LYS A 104 -2.47 -17.89 0.11
N GLU A 105 -3.12 -18.65 0.98
CA GLU A 105 -4.29 -19.45 0.58
C GLU A 105 -5.52 -18.61 0.31
N PHE A 106 -5.75 -17.57 1.12
CA PHE A 106 -6.85 -16.64 0.89
C PHE A 106 -6.51 -15.55 -0.14
N ASN A 107 -5.35 -15.61 -0.81
CA ASN A 107 -4.91 -14.57 -1.75
C ASN A 107 -5.93 -14.33 -2.88
N ILE A 108 -6.60 -15.38 -3.37
CA ILE A 108 -7.62 -15.27 -4.41
C ILE A 108 -8.79 -14.34 -4.01
N VAL A 109 -9.08 -14.25 -2.71
CA VAL A 109 -10.10 -13.33 -2.17
C VAL A 109 -9.49 -12.02 -1.71
N LEU A 110 -8.32 -12.05 -1.09
CA LEU A 110 -7.65 -10.88 -0.52
C LEU A 110 -7.15 -9.92 -1.61
N GLU A 111 -6.54 -10.42 -2.68
CA GLU A 111 -5.95 -9.60 -3.74
C GLU A 111 -6.94 -8.64 -4.42
N PRO A 112 -8.11 -9.09 -4.93
CA PRO A 112 -9.09 -8.18 -5.54
C PRO A 112 -9.68 -7.19 -4.53
N ARG A 113 -9.82 -7.60 -3.26
CA ARG A 113 -10.34 -6.73 -2.18
C ARG A 113 -9.34 -5.63 -1.86
N ILE A 114 -8.08 -5.99 -1.70
CA ILE A 114 -6.98 -5.07 -1.48
C ILE A 114 -6.85 -4.11 -2.67
N LYS A 115 -6.93 -4.59 -3.92
CA LYS A 115 -6.95 -3.76 -5.14
C LYS A 115 -8.10 -2.76 -5.18
N SER A 116 -9.24 -3.06 -4.55
CA SER A 116 -10.37 -2.14 -4.50
C SER A 116 -10.19 -1.00 -3.49
N LEU A 117 -9.32 -1.18 -2.48
CA LEU A 117 -9.11 -0.21 -1.40
C LEU A 117 -7.91 0.70 -1.64
N GLN A 118 -6.90 0.19 -2.34
CA GLN A 118 -5.71 0.92 -2.70
C GLN A 118 -5.55 0.99 -4.21
N VAL A 119 -5.07 2.13 -4.71
CA VAL A 119 -4.85 2.43 -6.14
C VAL A 119 -3.82 1.49 -6.79
N GLY A 120 -3.19 0.58 -6.04
CA GLY A 120 -2.39 -0.54 -6.55
C GLY A 120 -2.04 -1.54 -5.46
N THR A 121 -1.66 -2.78 -5.82
CA THR A 121 -1.30 -3.84 -4.84
C THR A 121 0.03 -3.63 -4.13
N LYS A 122 0.87 -2.73 -4.64
CA LYS A 122 2.19 -2.40 -4.10
C LYS A 122 2.25 -0.91 -3.81
N HIS A 123 2.57 -0.56 -2.57
CA HIS A 123 2.86 0.82 -2.20
C HIS A 123 4.17 1.26 -2.87
N ILE A 124 4.09 2.13 -3.88
CA ILE A 124 5.28 2.62 -4.61
C ILE A 124 6.01 3.70 -3.77
N GLY A 125 5.29 4.33 -2.83
CA GLY A 125 5.82 5.33 -1.89
C GLY A 125 6.40 6.57 -2.56
N LYS A 126 6.86 7.51 -1.73
CA LYS A 126 7.70 8.63 -2.19
C LYS A 126 9.14 8.15 -2.18
N ILE A 127 9.77 8.18 -3.34
CA ILE A 127 11.19 7.83 -3.49
C ILE A 127 12.02 9.06 -3.06
N PRO A 128 12.89 8.97 -2.04
CA PRO A 128 13.69 10.10 -1.59
C PRO A 128 14.60 10.61 -2.72
N LYS A 129 14.72 11.93 -2.92
CA LYS A 129 15.56 12.50 -4.00
C LYS A 129 17.03 12.08 -3.90
N VAL A 130 17.56 11.88 -2.69
CA VAL A 130 18.99 11.63 -2.43
C VAL A 130 19.36 10.16 -2.60
N LYS A 131 18.59 9.21 -2.04
CA LYS A 131 18.85 7.75 -2.15
C LYS A 131 17.92 7.01 -3.10
N GLY A 132 17.12 7.76 -3.85
CA GLY A 132 16.07 7.21 -4.68
C GLY A 132 16.56 6.38 -5.85
N LYS A 133 17.66 6.82 -6.47
CA LYS A 133 18.27 6.12 -7.61
C LYS A 133 18.75 4.72 -7.20
N GLU A 134 19.42 4.60 -6.07
CA GLU A 134 19.90 3.31 -5.53
C GLU A 134 18.74 2.36 -5.22
N LEU A 135 17.66 2.87 -4.58
CA LEU A 135 16.47 2.07 -4.29
C LEU A 135 15.78 1.56 -5.55
N VAL A 136 15.65 2.39 -6.58
CA VAL A 136 15.08 2.00 -7.87
C VAL A 136 15.96 0.98 -8.57
N GLN A 137 17.28 1.19 -8.61
CA GLN A 137 18.23 0.27 -9.20
C GLN A 137 18.20 -1.11 -8.52
N ARG A 138 18.21 -1.16 -7.18
CA ARG A 138 18.10 -2.42 -6.42
C ARG A 138 16.79 -3.15 -6.71
N LYS A 139 15.68 -2.40 -6.84
CA LYS A 139 14.38 -2.98 -7.17
C LYS A 139 14.38 -3.58 -8.58
N ASN A 140 14.85 -2.83 -9.58
CA ASN A 140 14.94 -3.32 -10.96
C ASN A 140 15.82 -4.57 -11.06
N LEU A 141 16.93 -4.60 -10.33
CA LEU A 141 17.83 -5.75 -10.27
C LEU A 141 17.13 -6.98 -9.69
N LYS A 142 16.33 -6.80 -8.63
CA LYS A 142 15.52 -7.87 -8.05
C LYS A 142 14.47 -8.38 -9.04
N ASP A 143 13.74 -7.47 -9.68
CA ASP A 143 12.69 -7.81 -10.64
C ASP A 143 13.27 -8.59 -11.85
N LEU A 144 14.41 -8.15 -12.40
CA LEU A 144 15.12 -8.86 -13.49
C LEU A 144 15.64 -10.23 -13.07
N LYS A 145 16.12 -10.39 -11.82
CA LYS A 145 16.56 -11.71 -11.30
C LYS A 145 15.39 -12.68 -11.19
N GLU A 146 14.22 -12.21 -10.74
CA GLU A 146 13.00 -13.02 -10.70
C GLU A 146 12.51 -13.37 -12.11
N GLU A 147 12.60 -12.44 -13.06
CA GLU A 147 12.24 -12.67 -14.47
C GLU A 147 13.17 -13.69 -15.14
N MET A 148 14.48 -13.57 -14.95
CA MET A 148 15.46 -14.53 -15.45
C MET A 148 15.16 -15.95 -14.94
N GLN A 149 14.83 -16.10 -13.65
CA GLN A 149 14.45 -17.40 -13.09
C GLN A 149 13.19 -17.97 -13.74
N LYS A 150 12.18 -17.15 -14.01
CA LYS A 150 10.96 -17.59 -14.71
C LYS A 150 11.25 -18.05 -16.13
N LEU A 151 12.11 -17.34 -16.86
CA LEU A 151 12.51 -17.69 -18.22
C LEU A 151 13.30 -19.01 -18.27
N ILE A 152 14.17 -19.26 -17.28
CA ILE A 152 14.89 -20.54 -17.16
C ILE A 152 13.90 -21.69 -16.92
N VAL A 153 12.93 -21.51 -16.02
CA VAL A 153 11.89 -22.53 -15.74
C VAL A 153 11.00 -22.77 -16.97
N ALA A 154 10.78 -21.74 -17.80
CA ALA A 154 10.04 -21.84 -19.05
C ALA A 154 10.89 -22.34 -20.24
N GLU A 155 12.15 -22.72 -20.02
CA GLU A 155 13.11 -23.16 -21.06
C GLU A 155 13.39 -22.12 -22.17
N GLU A 156 13.10 -20.85 -21.92
CA GLU A 156 13.38 -19.74 -22.84
C GLU A 156 14.81 -19.20 -22.65
N TYR A 157 15.81 -20.04 -22.97
CA TYR A 157 17.22 -19.75 -22.69
C TYR A 157 17.79 -18.53 -23.43
N GLU A 158 17.29 -18.24 -24.63
CA GLU A 158 17.71 -17.07 -25.42
C GLU A 158 17.31 -15.76 -24.72
N ARG A 159 16.06 -15.67 -24.27
CA ARG A 159 15.59 -14.51 -23.50
C ARG A 159 16.26 -14.43 -22.14
N ALA A 160 16.47 -15.56 -21.47
CA ALA A 160 17.21 -15.59 -20.22
C ALA A 160 18.65 -15.08 -20.37
N ALA A 161 19.30 -15.29 -21.53
CA ALA A 161 20.62 -14.73 -21.81
C ALA A 161 20.58 -13.21 -21.95
N ILE A 162 19.59 -12.65 -22.64
CA ILE A 162 19.39 -11.19 -22.77
C ILE A 162 19.22 -10.56 -21.38
N VAL A 163 18.30 -11.11 -20.57
CA VAL A 163 18.04 -10.61 -19.20
C VAL A 163 19.29 -10.72 -18.32
N ARG A 164 20.09 -11.78 -18.47
CA ARG A 164 21.37 -11.94 -17.75
C ARG A 164 22.36 -10.84 -18.07
N ASP A 165 22.47 -10.46 -19.34
CA ASP A 165 23.38 -9.40 -19.78
C ASP A 165 22.90 -8.02 -19.31
N GLU A 166 21.58 -7.80 -19.27
CA GLU A 166 20.99 -6.60 -18.66
C GLU A 166 21.28 -6.51 -17.15
N ILE A 167 21.17 -7.63 -16.41
CA ILE A 167 21.53 -7.68 -14.99
C ILE A 167 22.99 -7.28 -14.80
N LYS A 168 23.91 -7.85 -15.59
CA LYS A 168 25.34 -7.50 -15.52
C LYS A 168 25.58 -6.03 -15.80
N LYS A 169 24.93 -5.48 -16.82
CA LYS A 169 25.06 -4.06 -17.18
C LYS A 169 24.58 -3.14 -16.05
N LEU A 170 23.45 -3.48 -15.43
CA LEU A 170 22.92 -2.76 -14.26
C LEU A 170 23.85 -2.86 -13.05
N GLU A 171 24.40 -4.05 -12.76
CA GLU A 171 25.37 -4.26 -11.68
C GLU A 171 26.64 -3.42 -11.88
N LEU A 172 27.19 -3.38 -13.10
CA LEU A 172 28.32 -2.53 -13.45
C LEU A 172 27.99 -1.04 -13.27
N CYS A 173 26.85 -0.57 -13.76
CA CYS A 173 26.42 0.81 -13.57
C CYS A 173 26.29 1.19 -12.09
N ILE A 174 25.80 0.28 -11.24
CA ILE A 174 25.70 0.52 -9.78
C ILE A 174 27.09 0.68 -9.16
N LEU A 175 28.03 -0.20 -9.53
CA LEU A 175 29.41 -0.13 -9.06
C LEU A 175 30.09 1.19 -9.47
N GLU A 176 29.91 1.62 -10.71
CA GLU A 176 30.44 2.90 -11.21
C GLU A 176 29.82 4.14 -10.54
N SER A 177 28.52 4.10 -10.21
CA SER A 177 27.90 5.18 -9.44
C SER A 177 28.45 5.26 -8.01
N ASN A 178 28.69 4.12 -7.38
CA ASN A 178 29.23 4.06 -6.02
C ASN A 178 30.69 4.57 -5.99
N THR A 179 31.51 4.25 -6.99
CA THR A 179 32.89 4.76 -7.06
C THR A 179 32.93 6.28 -7.28
N LYS A 180 32.06 6.82 -8.14
CA LYS A 180 31.92 8.28 -8.34
C LYS A 180 31.45 9.01 -7.08
N GLU A 181 30.52 8.43 -6.32
CA GLU A 181 30.10 8.98 -5.02
C GLU A 181 31.24 8.98 -3.98
N ILE A 182 32.09 7.94 -3.97
CA ILE A 182 33.25 7.86 -3.07
C ILE A 182 34.31 8.91 -3.45
N ILE A 183 34.56 9.13 -4.75
CA ILE A 183 35.51 10.13 -5.24
C ILE A 183 35.02 11.54 -4.90
N ASN A 184 33.75 11.86 -5.17
CA ASN A 184 33.17 13.18 -4.86
C ASN A 184 33.17 13.50 -3.34
N ARG A 185 33.11 12.49 -2.46
CA ARG A 185 33.24 12.70 -1.00
C ARG A 185 34.69 12.93 -0.55
N LYS A 186 35.67 12.45 -1.31
CA LYS A 186 37.10 12.66 -1.01
C LYS A 186 37.59 14.03 -1.49
N GLU A 187 37.04 14.55 -2.59
CA GLU A 187 37.39 15.87 -3.13
C GLU A 187 36.73 17.04 -2.38
N GLY A 188 35.68 16.78 -1.60
CA GLY A 188 34.98 17.81 -0.79
C GLY A 188 35.55 18.03 0.63
N ASN A 189 36.75 17.55 0.93
CA ASN A 189 37.33 17.59 2.29
C ASN A 189 38.76 18.16 2.35
N CYS A 190 39.18 18.90 1.31
CA CYS A 190 40.44 19.63 1.27
C CYS A 190 40.14 21.10 0.93
N ASP A 191 39.58 21.84 1.87
CA ASP A 191 39.68 23.30 1.96
C ASP A 191 39.14 23.71 3.35
N GLU A 192 40.01 23.64 4.36
CA GLU A 192 40.09 24.54 5.53
C GLU A 192 41.37 24.28 6.33
#